data_AF-Q12V86-F1
#
_entry.id   AF-Q12V86-F1
#
_cell.length_a   1.000
_cell.length_b   1.000
_cell.length_c   1.000
_cell.angle_alpha   90.00
_cell.angle_beta   90.00
_cell.angle_gamma   90.00
#
_symmetry.space_group_name_H-M   'P 1'
#
loop_
_entity.id
_entity.type
_entity.pdbx_description
1 polymer ?
#
loop_
_entity_poly.entity_id
_entity_poly.type
_entity_poly.pdbx_seq_one_letter_code
_entity_poly.pdbx_strand_id
1 'polypeptide(L)' 'MINKNDVLKRKTTSFISALVCASLGMLFVNFGANEMGVSSQHWWIPLFHVEPIYYMSIGIGGVFIVTAIFFVRECFRSE' A
#
# COMPACT_ATOMS: atom_id res chain seq x y z
N MET A 1 -25.61 -1.95 -25.70
CA MET A 1 -24.59 -3.02 -25.72
C MET A 1 -23.31 -2.45 -25.15
N ILE A 2 -22.90 -2.87 -23.94
CA ILE A 2 -21.62 -2.45 -23.37
C ILE A 2 -20.52 -3.18 -24.16
N ASN A 3 -19.60 -2.41 -24.73
CA ASN A 3 -18.52 -2.97 -25.54
C ASN A 3 -17.57 -3.75 -24.63
N LYS A 4 -17.36 -5.04 -24.92
CA LYS A 4 -16.45 -5.91 -24.14
C LYS A 4 -15.05 -5.31 -23.99
N ASN A 5 -14.60 -4.55 -24.98
CA ASN A 5 -13.30 -3.86 -24.95
C ASN A 5 -13.23 -2.77 -23.89
N ASP A 6 -14.32 -2.05 -23.60
CA ASP A 6 -14.34 -1.00 -22.59
C ASP A 6 -14.31 -1.57 -21.16
N VAL A 7 -14.95 -2.73 -20.96
CA VAL A 7 -14.90 -3.47 -19.68
C VAL A 7 -13.50 -4.00 -19.42
N LEU A 8 -12.86 -4.59 -20.44
CA LEU A 8 -11.51 -5.11 -20.32
C LEU A 8 -10.51 -3.97 -20.05
N LYS A 9 -10.62 -2.86 -20.77
CA LYS A 9 -9.78 -1.67 -20.57
C LYS A 9 -9.89 -1.15 -19.14
N ARG A 10 -11.11 -1.04 -18.60
CA ARG A 10 -11.36 -0.56 -17.23
C ARG A 10 -10.81 -1.50 -16.15
N LYS A 11 -10.90 -2.82 -16.36
CA LYS A 11 -10.30 -3.82 -15.47
C LYS A 11 -8.77 -3.75 -15.49
N THR A 12 -8.17 -3.63 -16.67
CA THR A 12 -6.71 -3.51 -16.82
C THR A 12 -6.17 -2.24 -16.20
N THR A 13 -6.81 -1.08 -16.40
CA THR A 13 -6.36 0.17 -15.77
C THR A 13 -6.46 0.09 -14.25
N SER A 14 -7.54 -0.48 -13.72
CA SER A 14 -7.71 -0.66 -12.27
C SER A 14 -6.66 -1.61 -11.69
N PHE A 15 -6.27 -2.66 -12.43
CA PHE A 15 -5.24 -3.60 -12.01
C PHE A 15 -3.85 -2.96 -12.01
N ILE A 16 -3.53 -2.15 -13.03
CA ILE A 16 -2.27 -1.39 -13.08
C ILE A 16 -2.22 -0.40 -11.90
N SER A 17 -3.31 0.33 -11.62
CA SER A 17 -3.38 1.22 -10.47
C SER A 17 -3.20 0.48 -9.14
N ALA A 18 -3.75 -0.74 -9.02
CA ALA A 18 -3.55 -1.58 -7.84
C ALA A 18 -2.07 -1.96 -7.64
N LEU A 19 -1.40 -2.39 -8.72
CA LEU A 19 0.02 -2.76 -8.70
C LEU A 19 0.90 -1.58 -8.28
N VAL A 20 0.64 -0.38 -8.82
CA VAL A 20 1.38 0.84 -8.47
C VAL A 20 1.14 1.23 -7.01
N CYS A 21 -0.10 1.13 -6.52
CA CYS A 21 -0.40 1.41 -5.11
C CYS A 21 0.28 0.39 -4.19
N ALA A 22 0.27 -0.89 -4.55
CA ALA A 22 0.90 -1.94 -3.75
C ALA A 22 2.43 -1.76 -3.67
N SER A 23 3.09 -1.44 -4.79
CA SER A 23 4.54 -1.23 -4.83
C SER A 23 4.96 0.00 -4.03
N LEU A 24 4.25 1.12 -4.18
CA LEU A 24 4.49 2.32 -3.38
C LEU A 24 4.23 2.07 -1.89
N GLY A 25 3.12 1.39 -1.57
CA GLY A 25 2.77 1.04 -0.20
C GLY A 25 3.85 0.19 0.48
N MET A 26 4.32 -0.87 -0.19
CA MET A 26 5.42 -1.69 0.33
C MET A 26 6.72 -0.91 0.49
N LEU A 27 7.03 0.03 -0.41
CA LEU A 27 8.24 0.85 -0.33
C LEU A 27 8.21 1.76 0.91
N PHE A 28 7.09 2.42 1.18
CA PHE A 28 6.90 3.25 2.38
C PHE A 28 6.89 2.44 3.69
N VAL A 29 6.27 1.26 3.68
CA VAL A 29 6.31 0.35 4.85
C VAL A 29 7.74 -0.13 5.09
N ASN A 30 8.47 -0.53 4.05
CA ASN A 30 9.85 -1.01 4.17
C ASN A 30 10.80 0.10 4.64
N PHE A 31 10.62 1.33 4.17
CA PHE A 31 11.38 2.48 4.65
C PHE A 31 11.16 2.72 6.14
N GLY A 32 9.91 2.78 6.59
CA GLY A 32 9.60 2.98 8.01
C GLY A 32 10.01 1.80 8.90
N ALA A 33 9.88 0.56 8.40
CA ALA A 33 10.19 -0.65 9.16
C ALA A 33 11.69 -0.89 9.33
N ASN A 34 12.52 -0.61 8.32
CA ASN A 34 13.98 -0.75 8.46
C ASN A 34 14.54 0.24 9.48
N GLU A 35 14.05 1.47 9.47
CA GLU A 35 14.54 2.52 10.36
C GLU A 35 14.08 2.30 11.82
N MET A 36 12.89 1.73 12.01
CA MET A 36 12.42 1.26 13.33
C MET A 36 13.12 -0.01 13.81
N GLY A 37 13.38 -0.96 12.90
CA GLY A 37 13.88 -2.30 13.22
C GLY A 37 15.37 -2.35 13.50
N VAL A 38 16.16 -1.44 12.94
CA VAL A 38 17.62 -1.43 13.08
C VAL A 38 18.09 -0.81 14.41
N SER A 39 17.25 -0.02 15.09
CA SER A 39 17.68 0.74 16.29
C SER A 39 17.53 0.00 17.63
N SER A 40 16.74 -1.07 17.75
CA SER A 40 16.22 -1.43 19.07
C SER A 40 16.57 -2.84 19.58
N GLN A 41 17.57 -2.91 20.46
CA GLN A 41 17.66 -3.96 21.50
C GLN A 41 16.52 -3.88 22.53
N HIS A 42 15.60 -2.91 22.40
CA HIS A 42 14.48 -2.63 23.33
C HIS A 42 13.17 -2.41 22.56
N TRP A 43 12.71 -3.43 21.84
CA TRP A 43 11.44 -3.55 21.13
C TRP A 43 10.17 -3.03 21.86
N TRP A 44 10.25 -2.82 23.18
CA TRP A 44 9.17 -2.31 24.05
C TRP A 44 9.20 -0.78 24.27
N ILE A 45 10.30 -0.09 23.96
CA ILE A 45 10.47 1.37 24.14
C ILE A 45 10.51 2.15 22.79
N PRO A 46 9.90 1.69 21.67
CA PRO A 46 10.09 2.38 20.39
C PRO A 46 9.36 3.73 20.33
N LEU A 47 8.33 3.93 21.16
CA LEU A 47 7.39 5.06 21.06
C LEU A 47 8.01 6.46 21.30
N PHE A 48 9.19 6.57 21.90
CA PHE A 48 9.77 7.87 22.26
C PHE A 48 11.08 8.21 21.54
N HIS A 49 11.70 7.26 20.83
CA HIS A 49 13.05 7.45 20.30
C HIS A 49 13.15 7.43 18.77
N VAL A 50 12.11 6.93 18.09
CA VAL A 50 12.07 6.90 16.63
C VAL A 50 11.41 8.17 16.10
N GLU A 51 12.03 8.80 15.11
CA GLU A 51 11.50 10.04 14.54
C GLU A 51 10.07 9.83 14.01
N PRO A 52 9.15 10.77 14.27
CA PRO A 52 7.73 10.64 13.90
C PRO A 52 7.52 10.42 12.39
N ILE A 53 8.48 10.81 11.57
CA ILE A 53 8.46 10.61 10.11
C ILE A 53 8.38 9.13 9.71
N TYR A 54 8.98 8.23 10.49
CA TYR A 54 8.98 6.79 10.18
C TYR A 54 7.62 6.16 10.49
N TYR A 55 6.96 6.58 11.57
CA TYR A 55 5.57 6.17 11.87
C TYR A 55 4.60 6.67 10.82
N MET A 56 4.76 7.93 10.38
CA MET A 56 3.99 8.49 9.28
C MET A 56 4.20 7.70 7.98
N SER A 57 5.44 7.30 7.68
CA SER A 57 5.75 6.47 6.50
C SER A 57 5.03 5.13 6.53
N ILE A 58 5.04 4.42 7.66
CA ILE A 58 4.29 3.16 7.80
C ILE A 58 2.79 3.38 7.63
N GLY A 59 2.24 4.44 8.23
CA GLY A 59 0.83 4.80 8.09
C GLY A 59 0.44 5.07 6.63
N ILE A 60 1.23 5.87 5.92
CA ILE A 60 1.04 6.16 4.49
C ILE A 60 1.10 4.86 3.67
N GLY A 61 2.11 4.01 3.93
CA GLY A 61 2.25 2.72 3.26
C GLY A 61 1.04 1.81 3.48
N GLY A 62 0.49 1.78 4.69
CA GLY A 62 -0.74 1.06 5.01
C GLY A 62 -1.95 1.53 4.20
N VAL A 63 -2.14 2.85 4.07
CA VAL A 63 -3.23 3.43 3.25
C VAL A 63 -3.11 3.01 1.78
N PHE A 64 -1.89 3.02 1.23
CA PHE A 64 -1.63 2.58 -0.14
C PHE A 64 -1.93 1.07 -0.35
N ILE A 65 -1.57 0.22 0.61
CA ILE A 65 -1.88 -1.22 0.56
C ILE A 65 -3.39 -1.46 0.61
N VAL A 66 -4.10 -0.78 1.51
CA VAL A 66 -5.57 -0.87 1.60
C VAL A 66 -6.21 -0.43 0.28
N THR A 67 -5.74 0.68 -0.28
CA THR A 67 -6.22 1.20 -1.57
C THR A 67 -5.97 0.21 -2.71
N ALA A 68 -4.81 -0.44 -2.73
CA ALA A 68 -4.50 -1.50 -3.69
C ALA A 68 -5.49 -2.66 -3.60
N ILE A 69 -5.82 -3.11 -2.38
CA ILE A 69 -6.82 -4.16 -2.15
C ILE A 69 -8.20 -3.73 -2.68
N PHE A 70 -8.60 -2.47 -2.48
CA PHE A 70 -9.84 -1.94 -3.06
C PHE A 70 -9.85 -1.98 -4.59
N PHE A 71 -8.75 -1.57 -5.24
CA PHE A 71 -8.65 -1.64 -6.70
C PHE A 71 -8.68 -3.09 -7.22
N VAL A 72 -8.00 -4.03 -6.54
CA VAL A 72 -8.07 -5.45 -6.88
C VAL A 72 -9.50 -5.97 -6.72
N ARG A 73 -10.19 -5.64 -5.61
CA ARG A 73 -11.58 -6.04 -5.41
C ARG A 73 -12.47 -5.49 -6.52
N GLU A 74 -12.28 -4.25 -6.95
CA GLU A 74 -13.06 -3.66 -8.04
C GLU A 74 -12.78 -4.35 -9.39
N CYS A 75 -11.54 -4.81 -9.64
CA CYS A 75 -11.23 -5.63 -10.81
C CYS A 75 -12.02 -6.95 -10.84
N PHE A 76 -12.18 -7.60 -9.69
CA PHE A 76 -12.86 -8.90 -9.56
C PHE A 76 -14.34 -8.81 -9.19
N ARG A 77 -14.86 -7.61 -8.89
CA ARG A 77 -16.28 -7.39 -8.68
C ARG A 77 -16.98 -7.73 -10.00
N SER A 78 -17.57 -8.92 -10.05
CA SER A 78 -18.53 -9.26 -11.10
C SER A 78 -19.71 -8.32 -10.92
N GLU A 79 -20.02 -7.61 -12.00
CA GLU A 79 -21.29 -6.90 -12.16
C GLU A 79 -22.46 -7.88 -12.04
#